data_AF-U1R6V1-F1
#
_entry.id   AF-U1R6V1-F1
#
_cell.length_a   1.000
_cell.length_b   1.000
_cell.length_c   1.000
_cell.angle_alpha   90.00
_cell.angle_beta   90.00
_cell.angle_gamma   90.00
#
_symmetry.space_group_name_H-M   'P 1'
#
loop_
_entity.id
_entity.type
_entity.pdbx_description
1 polymer ?
#
loop_
_entity_poly.entity_id
_entity_poly.type
_entity_poly.pdbx_seq_one_letter_code
_entity_poly.pdbx_strand_id
1 'polypeptide(L)'
;MPGEADRRLDAAAKSYLDAIARELASADLPERQRGELLANVRELLTAGASPAAVGAAEDVVSAYAEAADGADGARDPGGSGVWDPASGRLLAPKPRGGGSNLAWGGIAARLGLLRPDDVDEDVLAAIPDSTMAVVRWLPAGFAAASLAAAEAIRRRRIRVPLRASLAGRIKSSASPAWGAALIAVPAAALGSVSVVPAADRMTLLTRSARIASLNAGILASALLGFTQRDGRVRPSAFLALTAASVCVEGAVLLLATKAGLRRVAASDGAASDEGASSREGGRP
;
A
#
# COMPACT_ATOMS: atom_id res chain seq x y z
N MET A 1 -18.03 5.02 -39.00
CA MET A 1 -16.57 5.03 -38.73
C MET A 1 -16.28 4.00 -37.65
N PRO A 2 -15.90 2.75 -37.97
CA PRO A 2 -15.62 1.74 -36.96
C PRO A 2 -14.14 1.87 -36.53
N GLY A 3 -13.88 2.25 -35.28
CA GLY A 3 -12.49 2.41 -34.84
C GLY A 3 -12.37 2.69 -33.36
N GLU A 4 -12.47 1.63 -32.53
CA GLU A 4 -11.79 1.56 -31.23
C GLU A 4 -11.88 0.17 -30.56
N ALA A 5 -12.69 -0.77 -31.09
CA ALA A 5 -12.99 -2.03 -30.39
C ALA A 5 -12.16 -3.27 -30.77
N ASP A 6 -11.15 -3.22 -31.66
CA ASP A 6 -10.41 -4.45 -32.01
C ASP A 6 -8.97 -4.20 -32.47
N ARG A 7 -8.13 -3.64 -31.58
CA ARG A 7 -6.67 -3.80 -31.75
C ARG A 7 -6.33 -5.24 -31.38
N ARG A 8 -6.41 -6.14 -32.37
CA ARG A 8 -5.98 -7.53 -32.23
C ARG A 8 -4.55 -7.55 -31.70
N LEU A 9 -4.37 -8.22 -30.56
CA LEU A 9 -3.06 -8.53 -30.01
C LEU A 9 -2.24 -9.25 -31.10
N ASP A 10 -1.04 -8.75 -31.35
CA ASP A 10 -0.12 -9.41 -32.28
C ASP A 10 0.35 -10.76 -31.71
N ALA A 11 1.01 -11.55 -32.54
CA ALA A 11 1.46 -12.89 -32.15
C ALA A 11 2.46 -12.86 -30.98
N ALA A 12 3.27 -11.79 -30.87
CA ALA A 12 4.24 -11.64 -29.79
C ALA A 12 3.56 -11.36 -28.45
N ALA A 13 2.53 -10.53 -28.44
CA ALA A 13 1.72 -10.23 -27.26
C ALA A 13 0.94 -11.45 -26.77
N LYS A 14 0.40 -12.27 -27.69
CA LYS A 14 -0.26 -13.54 -27.32
C LYS A 14 0.73 -14.53 -26.70
N SER A 15 1.87 -14.74 -27.36
CA SER A 15 2.95 -15.61 -26.85
C SER A 15 3.44 -15.18 -25.48
N TYR A 16 3.49 -13.87 -25.22
CA TYR A 16 3.88 -13.31 -23.93
C TYR A 16 2.83 -13.53 -22.83
N LEU A 17 1.53 -13.38 -23.14
CA LEU A 17 0.46 -13.73 -22.19
C LEU A 17 0.46 -15.23 -21.86
N ASP A 18 0.75 -16.10 -22.84
CA ASP A 18 0.89 -17.53 -22.61
C ASP A 18 2.14 -17.86 -21.77
N ALA A 19 3.21 -17.06 -21.87
CA ALA A 19 4.37 -17.17 -20.99
C ALA A 19 4.01 -16.79 -19.55
N ILE A 20 3.32 -15.66 -19.35
CA ILE A 20 2.84 -15.23 -18.02
C ILE A 20 1.86 -16.24 -17.43
N ALA A 21 0.95 -16.79 -18.22
CA ALA A 21 0.01 -17.81 -17.75
C ALA A 21 0.73 -19.09 -17.28
N ARG A 22 1.80 -19.49 -17.97
CA ARG A 22 2.64 -20.63 -17.56
C ARG A 22 3.39 -20.34 -16.26
N GLU A 23 4.01 -19.17 -16.14
CA GLU A 23 4.69 -18.75 -14.90
C GLU A 23 3.71 -18.60 -13.72
N LEU A 24 2.48 -18.15 -13.98
CA LEU A 24 1.44 -18.10 -12.94
C LEU A 24 0.92 -19.48 -12.55
N ALA A 25 0.95 -20.46 -13.46
CA ALA A 25 0.58 -21.83 -13.15
C ALA A 25 1.62 -22.54 -12.28
N SER A 26 2.90 -22.15 -12.39
CA SER A 26 3.98 -22.61 -11.50
C SER A 26 4.06 -21.82 -10.19
N ALA A 27 3.50 -20.61 -10.13
CA ALA A 27 3.42 -19.82 -8.90
C ALA A 27 2.28 -20.30 -7.95
N ASP A 28 2.56 -20.35 -6.65
CA ASP A 28 1.60 -20.70 -5.59
C ASP A 28 0.64 -19.54 -5.27
N LEU A 29 -0.11 -19.09 -6.28
CA LEU A 29 -1.05 -17.97 -6.18
C LEU A 29 -2.51 -18.42 -6.36
N PRO A 30 -3.48 -17.83 -5.63
CA PRO A 30 -4.90 -18.08 -5.83
C PRO A 30 -5.36 -17.82 -7.27
N GLU A 31 -6.27 -18.64 -7.80
CA GLU A 31 -6.80 -18.54 -9.18
C GLU A 31 -7.32 -17.14 -9.53
N ARG A 32 -7.99 -16.48 -8.59
CA ARG A 32 -8.51 -15.13 -8.76
C ARG A 32 -7.38 -14.12 -9.03
N GLN A 33 -6.29 -14.20 -8.28
CA GLN A 33 -5.14 -13.30 -8.44
C GLN A 33 -4.39 -13.58 -9.75
N ARG A 34 -4.32 -14.85 -10.19
CA ARG A 34 -3.75 -15.22 -11.49
C ARG A 34 -4.57 -14.62 -12.65
N GLY A 35 -5.90 -14.71 -12.56
CA GLY A 35 -6.80 -14.11 -13.55
C GLY A 35 -6.70 -12.59 -13.62
N GLU A 36 -6.58 -11.93 -12.47
CA GLU A 36 -6.42 -10.47 -12.38
C GLU A 36 -5.10 -9.99 -13.00
N LEU A 37 -3.97 -10.66 -12.72
CA LEU A 37 -2.69 -10.31 -13.36
C LEU A 37 -2.75 -10.47 -14.88
N LEU A 38 -3.31 -11.59 -15.37
CA LEU A 38 -3.44 -11.84 -16.81
C LEU A 38 -4.32 -10.79 -17.50
N ALA A 39 -5.43 -10.38 -16.87
CA ALA A 39 -6.29 -9.33 -17.38
C ALA A 39 -5.55 -7.99 -17.45
N ASN A 40 -4.82 -7.63 -16.40
CA ASN A 40 -4.05 -6.38 -16.34
C ASN A 40 -2.94 -6.35 -17.40
N VAL A 41 -2.16 -7.42 -17.55
CA VAL A 41 -1.08 -7.46 -18.56
C VAL A 41 -1.65 -7.48 -19.98
N ARG A 42 -2.78 -8.15 -20.20
CA ARG A 42 -3.48 -8.10 -21.48
C ARG A 42 -3.89 -6.67 -21.83
N GLU A 43 -4.40 -5.92 -20.86
CA GLU A 43 -4.75 -4.51 -21.04
C GLU A 43 -3.54 -3.68 -21.46
N LEU A 44 -2.37 -3.89 -20.83
CA LEU A 44 -1.10 -3.25 -21.20
C LEU A 44 -0.72 -3.48 -22.66
N LEU A 45 -0.78 -4.74 -23.10
CA LEU A 45 -0.42 -5.11 -24.46
C LEU A 45 -1.42 -4.52 -25.48
N THR A 46 -2.72 -4.52 -25.16
CA THR A 46 -3.73 -3.86 -26.02
C THR A 46 -3.57 -2.34 -26.08
N ALA A 47 -3.05 -1.71 -25.02
CA ALA A 47 -2.71 -0.30 -25.01
C ALA A 47 -1.48 0.03 -25.89
N GLY A 48 -0.76 -1.00 -26.37
CA GLY A 48 0.39 -0.89 -27.27
C GLY A 48 1.74 -1.10 -26.59
N ALA A 49 1.77 -1.69 -25.38
CA ALA A 49 3.03 -2.13 -24.77
C ALA A 49 3.60 -3.33 -25.54
N SER A 50 4.90 -3.31 -25.83
CA SER A 50 5.58 -4.50 -26.33
C SER A 50 5.94 -5.42 -25.16
N PRO A 51 5.96 -6.75 -25.35
CA PRO A 51 6.42 -7.71 -24.33
C PRO A 51 7.74 -7.35 -23.67
N ALA A 52 8.73 -6.91 -24.48
CA ALA A 52 10.04 -6.50 -23.99
C ALA A 52 10.00 -5.25 -23.08
N ALA A 53 8.99 -4.39 -23.21
CA ALA A 53 8.80 -3.22 -22.36
C ALA A 53 8.09 -3.54 -21.04
N VAL A 54 7.28 -4.61 -21.01
CA VAL A 54 6.62 -5.08 -19.79
C VAL A 54 7.63 -5.79 -18.87
N GLY A 55 8.62 -6.47 -19.45
CA GLY A 55 9.67 -7.19 -18.72
C GLY A 55 9.64 -8.69 -19.03
N ALA A 56 10.55 -9.47 -18.46
CA ALA A 56 10.41 -10.92 -18.58
C ALA A 56 9.14 -11.39 -17.87
N ALA A 57 8.46 -12.41 -18.41
CA ALA A 57 7.26 -12.94 -17.79
C ALA A 57 7.52 -13.39 -16.35
N GLU A 58 8.68 -14.02 -16.12
CA GLU A 58 9.17 -14.41 -14.79
C GLU A 58 9.32 -13.20 -13.86
N ASP A 59 9.94 -12.10 -14.30
CA ASP A 59 10.11 -10.89 -13.48
C ASP A 59 8.76 -10.27 -13.09
N VAL A 60 7.78 -10.28 -14.02
CA VAL A 60 6.44 -9.73 -13.78
C VAL A 60 5.66 -10.59 -12.80
N VAL A 61 5.72 -11.91 -12.97
CA VAL A 61 5.07 -12.86 -12.07
C VAL A 61 5.76 -12.87 -10.72
N SER A 62 7.09 -12.82 -10.68
CA SER A 62 7.89 -12.72 -9.45
C SER A 62 7.61 -11.43 -8.71
N ALA A 63 7.58 -10.26 -9.37
CA ALA A 63 7.24 -9.00 -8.72
C ALA A 63 5.78 -8.98 -8.19
N TYR A 64 4.86 -9.61 -8.92
CA TYR A 64 3.48 -9.76 -8.48
C TYR A 64 3.34 -10.72 -7.30
N ALA A 65 4.01 -11.87 -7.37
CA ALA A 65 4.07 -12.85 -6.30
C ALA A 65 4.77 -12.27 -5.08
N GLU A 66 5.85 -11.51 -5.24
CA GLU A 66 6.53 -10.78 -4.17
C GLU A 66 5.63 -9.71 -3.53
N ALA A 67 4.80 -9.02 -4.31
CA ALA A 67 3.83 -8.07 -3.76
C ALA A 67 2.70 -8.79 -3.01
N ALA A 68 2.25 -9.95 -3.51
CA ALA A 68 1.24 -10.79 -2.88
C ALA A 68 1.78 -11.47 -1.61
N ASP A 69 2.97 -12.07 -1.68
CA ASP A 69 3.72 -12.67 -0.57
C ASP A 69 4.25 -11.62 0.41
N GLY A 70 4.54 -10.40 -0.02
CA GLY A 70 4.86 -9.29 0.87
C GLY A 70 3.64 -8.82 1.67
N ALA A 71 2.45 -8.97 1.10
CA ALA A 71 1.18 -8.76 1.77
C ALA A 71 0.73 -9.98 2.61
N ASP A 72 1.17 -11.18 2.27
CA ASP A 72 0.90 -12.44 2.99
C ASP A 72 2.00 -12.81 4.01
N GLY A 73 3.20 -12.24 3.89
CA GLY A 73 4.32 -12.30 4.83
C GLY A 73 4.06 -11.51 6.11
N ALA A 74 2.86 -10.95 6.23
CA ALA A 74 2.20 -10.67 7.51
C ALA A 74 1.90 -11.95 8.32
N ARG A 75 2.13 -13.16 7.76
CA ARG A 75 2.24 -14.44 8.48
C ARG A 75 3.56 -14.61 9.25
N ASP A 76 4.20 -13.53 9.70
CA ASP A 76 5.07 -13.69 10.87
C ASP A 76 4.12 -13.81 12.07
N PRO A 77 4.06 -14.96 12.78
CA PRO A 77 3.11 -15.18 13.87
C PRO A 77 3.24 -14.16 15.01
N GLY A 78 4.24 -13.28 14.96
CA GLY A 78 4.46 -12.23 15.92
C GLY A 78 3.91 -10.85 15.56
N GLY A 79 3.80 -10.43 14.30
CA GLY A 79 3.52 -9.01 13.96
C GLY A 79 4.41 -7.96 14.67
N SER A 80 5.41 -8.42 15.44
CA SER A 80 6.01 -7.73 16.58
C SER A 80 7.29 -7.01 16.22
N GLY A 81 7.81 -7.21 15.00
CA GLY A 81 8.98 -6.48 14.54
C GLY A 81 8.67 -5.03 14.13
N VAL A 82 7.54 -4.81 13.46
CA VAL A 82 7.21 -3.51 12.84
C VAL A 82 6.43 -2.61 13.79
N TRP A 83 5.49 -3.16 14.56
CA TRP A 83 4.62 -2.41 15.47
C TRP A 83 4.72 -2.89 16.91
N ASP A 84 5.93 -2.78 17.48
CA ASP A 84 6.22 -3.03 18.90
C ASP A 84 6.96 -1.83 19.49
N PRO A 85 6.26 -0.98 20.29
CA PRO A 85 6.85 0.15 20.99
C PRO A 85 7.89 -0.25 22.05
N ALA A 86 7.75 -1.43 22.66
CA ALA A 86 8.64 -1.94 23.69
C ALA A 86 9.97 -2.49 23.14
N SER A 87 10.00 -2.88 21.85
CA SER A 87 11.21 -3.40 21.20
C SER A 87 12.43 -2.47 21.26
N GLY A 88 12.21 -1.15 21.36
CA GLY A 88 13.25 -0.12 21.26
C GLY A 88 13.97 -0.06 19.90
N ARG A 89 13.54 -0.87 18.93
CA ARG A 89 14.17 -0.96 17.60
C ARG A 89 13.66 0.17 16.71
N LEU A 90 14.54 0.72 15.87
CA LEU A 90 14.15 1.66 14.81
C LEU A 90 14.07 0.97 13.44
N LEU A 91 14.65 -0.22 13.33
CA LEU A 91 14.64 -1.04 12.13
C LEU A 91 14.12 -2.44 12.45
N ALA A 92 13.17 -2.90 11.66
CA ALA A 92 12.65 -4.25 11.67
C ALA A 92 13.44 -5.13 10.68
N PRO A 93 13.45 -6.47 10.86
CA PRO A 93 13.94 -7.38 9.83
C PRO A 93 13.26 -7.09 8.48
N LYS A 94 14.03 -7.11 7.40
CA LYS A 94 13.52 -6.77 6.06
C LYS A 94 12.43 -7.77 5.67
N PRO A 95 11.17 -7.34 5.48
CA PRO A 95 10.15 -8.24 4.99
C PRO A 95 10.48 -8.64 3.54
N ARG A 96 10.16 -9.89 3.17
CA ARG A 96 10.19 -10.31 1.76
C ARG A 96 9.15 -9.50 0.97
N GLY A 97 9.45 -9.12 -0.27
CA GLY A 97 8.50 -8.44 -1.16
C GLY A 97 8.50 -6.90 -1.18
N GLY A 98 9.48 -6.23 -0.57
CA GLY A 98 9.63 -4.76 -0.66
C GLY A 98 8.77 -3.96 0.34
N GLY A 99 9.19 -2.73 0.64
CA GLY A 99 8.62 -1.89 1.71
C GLY A 99 9.69 -1.27 2.60
N SER A 100 9.26 -0.47 3.59
CA SER A 100 10.18 0.13 4.56
C SER A 100 10.58 -0.89 5.63
N ASN A 101 11.85 -0.87 6.07
CA ASN A 101 12.32 -1.69 7.19
C ASN A 101 12.13 -0.95 8.53
N LEU A 102 11.17 -0.03 8.61
CA LEU A 102 11.04 0.84 9.77
C LEU A 102 10.26 0.12 10.87
N ALA A 103 10.85 0.01 12.05
CA ALA A 103 10.13 -0.44 13.24
C ALA A 103 9.34 0.76 13.78
N TRP A 104 8.18 1.01 13.17
CA TRP A 104 7.32 2.14 13.48
C TRP A 104 6.90 2.20 14.96
N GLY A 105 6.75 1.05 15.63
CA GLY A 105 6.48 0.99 17.06
C GLY A 105 7.58 1.66 17.89
N GLY A 106 8.84 1.23 17.73
CA GLY A 106 9.96 1.82 18.45
C GLY A 106 10.25 3.26 18.02
N ILE A 107 9.99 3.64 16.76
CA ILE A 107 10.04 5.05 16.31
C ILE A 107 9.00 5.89 17.06
N ALA A 108 7.75 5.42 17.15
CA ALA A 108 6.68 6.12 17.85
C ALA A 108 6.98 6.28 19.35
N ALA A 109 7.50 5.23 19.99
CA ALA A 109 7.97 5.27 21.37
C ALA A 109 9.09 6.30 21.57
N ARG A 110 10.10 6.30 20.69
CA ARG A 110 11.23 7.23 20.75
C ARG A 110 10.85 8.68 20.51
N LEU A 111 9.79 8.92 19.73
CA LEU A 111 9.21 10.25 19.53
C LEU A 111 8.24 10.67 20.65
N GLY A 112 8.03 9.82 21.67
CA GLY A 112 7.10 10.07 22.78
C GLY A 112 5.62 10.06 22.34
N LEU A 113 5.32 9.44 21.19
CA LEU A 113 3.96 9.36 20.64
C LEU A 113 3.16 8.19 21.20
N LEU A 114 3.86 7.17 21.71
CA LEU A 114 3.34 5.99 22.42
C LEU A 114 4.26 5.66 23.60
N ARG A 115 3.71 5.03 24.63
CA ARG A 115 4.46 4.34 25.68
C ARG A 115 4.82 2.92 25.23
N PRO A 116 5.85 2.30 25.81
CA PRO A 116 6.22 0.91 25.54
C PRO A 116 5.04 -0.07 25.65
N ASP A 117 4.14 0.16 26.62
CA ASP A 117 3.04 -0.74 26.95
C ASP A 117 1.70 -0.33 26.29
N ASP A 118 1.67 0.67 25.41
CA ASP A 118 0.43 1.18 24.79
C ASP A 118 -0.14 0.26 23.69
N VAL A 119 0.55 -0.83 23.33
CA VAL A 119 0.12 -1.81 22.34
C VAL A 119 -0.08 -3.15 23.03
N ASP A 120 -1.31 -3.40 23.47
CA ASP A 120 -1.77 -4.65 24.05
C ASP A 120 -3.07 -5.15 23.36
N GLU A 121 -3.52 -6.35 23.74
CA GLU A 121 -4.71 -6.97 23.16
C GLU A 121 -5.99 -6.17 23.44
N ASP A 122 -6.11 -5.57 24.63
CA ASP A 122 -7.29 -4.80 25.04
C ASP A 122 -7.43 -3.50 24.24
N VAL A 123 -6.32 -2.79 24.01
CA VAL A 123 -6.28 -1.57 23.18
C VAL A 123 -6.61 -1.90 21.73
N LEU A 124 -6.13 -3.02 21.19
CA LEU A 124 -6.45 -3.49 19.84
C LEU A 124 -7.92 -3.91 19.71
N ALA A 125 -8.47 -4.56 20.74
CA ALA A 125 -9.88 -4.92 20.84
C ALA A 125 -10.77 -3.67 20.98
N ALA A 126 -10.27 -2.62 21.61
CA ALA A 126 -10.98 -1.36 21.80
C ALA A 126 -10.97 -0.42 20.58
N ILE A 127 -10.17 -0.72 19.53
CA ILE A 127 -10.18 0.09 18.29
C ILE A 127 -11.60 0.10 17.70
N PRO A 128 -12.18 1.29 17.43
CA PRO A 128 -13.53 1.37 16.86
C PRO A 128 -13.62 0.67 15.50
N ASP A 129 -14.75 -0.02 15.24
CA ASP A 129 -14.99 -0.67 13.95
C ASP A 129 -14.99 0.34 12.79
N SER A 130 -15.38 1.59 13.05
CA SER A 130 -15.29 2.68 12.06
C SER A 130 -13.84 2.99 11.69
N THR A 131 -12.92 2.97 12.65
CA THR A 131 -11.48 3.11 12.40
C THR A 131 -10.95 1.91 11.63
N MET A 132 -11.33 0.69 12.01
CA MET A 132 -10.93 -0.52 11.28
C MET A 132 -11.49 -0.56 9.86
N ALA A 133 -12.70 -0.02 9.64
CA ALA A 133 -13.25 0.15 8.30
C ALA A 133 -12.42 1.11 7.45
N VAL A 134 -11.99 2.25 8.02
CA VAL A 134 -11.09 3.18 7.33
C VAL A 134 -9.77 2.49 7.00
N VAL A 135 -9.15 1.80 7.97
CA VAL A 135 -7.90 1.07 7.74
C VAL A 135 -8.03 0.06 6.60
N ARG A 136 -9.11 -0.72 6.61
CA ARG A 136 -9.41 -1.72 5.57
C ARG A 136 -9.54 -1.11 4.18
N TRP A 137 -10.21 0.03 4.05
CA TRP A 137 -10.51 0.65 2.76
C TRP A 137 -9.46 1.65 2.28
N LEU A 138 -8.57 2.11 3.17
CA LEU A 138 -7.54 3.09 2.83
C LEU A 138 -6.65 2.66 1.65
N PRO A 139 -6.17 1.40 1.55
CA PRO A 139 -5.39 0.97 0.39
C PRO A 139 -6.16 1.08 -0.93
N ALA A 140 -7.44 0.73 -0.93
CA ALA A 140 -8.31 0.85 -2.09
C ALA A 140 -8.55 2.33 -2.47
N GLY A 141 -8.63 3.23 -1.48
CA GLY A 141 -8.68 4.68 -1.71
C GLY A 141 -7.45 5.21 -2.44
N PHE A 142 -6.24 4.82 -2.00
CA PHE A 142 -5.00 5.17 -2.70
C PHE A 142 -4.90 4.52 -4.09
N ALA A 143 -5.39 3.29 -4.25
CA ALA A 143 -5.45 2.63 -5.55
C ALA A 143 -6.36 3.40 -6.53
N ALA A 144 -7.56 3.79 -6.09
CA ALA A 144 -8.48 4.59 -6.89
C ALA A 144 -7.88 5.95 -7.29
N ALA A 145 -7.18 6.62 -6.37
CA ALA A 145 -6.47 7.87 -6.66
C ALA A 145 -5.33 7.66 -7.68
N SER A 146 -4.59 6.56 -7.58
CA SER A 146 -3.54 6.20 -8.54
C SER A 146 -4.11 5.92 -9.92
N LEU A 147 -5.24 5.22 -10.01
CA LEU A 147 -5.95 4.98 -11.28
C LEU A 147 -6.43 6.29 -11.91
N ALA A 148 -7.00 7.20 -11.12
CA ALA A 148 -7.39 8.53 -11.61
C ALA A 148 -6.17 9.33 -12.10
N ALA A 149 -5.04 9.24 -11.40
CA ALA A 149 -3.81 9.90 -11.81
C ALA A 149 -3.24 9.30 -13.10
N ALA A 150 -3.25 7.96 -13.25
CA ALA A 150 -2.86 7.27 -14.48
C ALA A 150 -3.72 7.71 -15.67
N GLU A 151 -5.03 7.81 -15.48
CA GLU A 151 -5.95 8.30 -16.50
C GLU A 151 -5.65 9.75 -16.88
N ALA A 152 -5.38 10.61 -15.89
CA ALA A 152 -4.99 11.99 -16.14
C ALA A 152 -3.63 12.09 -16.86
N ILE A 153 -2.65 11.23 -16.54
CA ILE A 153 -1.36 11.13 -17.23
C ILE A 153 -1.58 10.79 -18.71
N ARG A 154 -2.43 9.80 -18.98
CA ARG A 154 -2.77 9.36 -20.34
C ARG A 154 -3.43 10.48 -21.15
N ARG A 155 -4.47 11.12 -20.59
CA ARG A 155 -5.22 12.22 -21.24
C ARG A 155 -4.35 13.45 -21.51
N ARG A 156 -3.53 13.84 -20.53
CA ARG A 156 -2.69 15.03 -20.61
C ARG A 156 -1.32 14.78 -21.26
N ARG A 157 -1.07 13.55 -21.72
CA ARG A 157 0.19 13.13 -22.35
C ARG A 157 1.42 13.43 -21.49
N ILE A 158 1.30 13.25 -20.18
CA ILE A 158 2.37 13.51 -19.21
C ILE A 158 3.40 12.38 -19.25
N ARG A 159 4.69 12.70 -19.21
CA ARG A 159 5.75 11.70 -19.06
C ARG A 159 6.00 11.43 -17.58
N VAL A 160 6.05 10.16 -17.19
CA VAL A 160 6.26 9.78 -15.79
C VAL A 160 7.76 9.61 -15.54
N PRO A 161 8.37 10.30 -14.56
CA PRO A 161 9.78 10.15 -14.26
C PRO A 161 10.05 8.76 -13.65
N LEU A 162 10.98 8.02 -14.25
CA LEU A 162 11.41 6.70 -13.76
C LEU A 162 12.67 6.80 -12.90
N ARG A 163 13.57 7.71 -13.25
CA ARG A 163 14.78 7.99 -12.49
C ARG A 163 14.96 9.49 -12.36
N ALA A 164 15.06 9.97 -11.13
CA ALA A 164 15.43 11.34 -10.81
C ALA A 164 16.72 11.35 -9.98
N SER A 165 17.57 12.36 -10.18
CA SER A 165 18.67 12.63 -9.24
C SER A 165 18.14 13.30 -7.97
N LEU A 166 18.94 13.28 -6.89
CA LEU A 166 18.68 14.07 -5.68
C LEU A 166 18.52 15.57 -5.95
N ALA A 167 19.18 16.08 -7.01
CA ALA A 167 19.02 17.45 -7.48
C ALA A 167 17.75 17.68 -8.32
N GLY A 168 16.86 16.68 -8.42
CA GLY A 168 15.58 16.77 -9.12
C GLY A 168 15.67 16.64 -10.64
N ARG A 169 16.85 16.33 -11.21
CA ARG A 169 16.99 16.15 -12.66
C ARG A 169 16.46 14.78 -13.08
N ILE A 170 15.53 14.75 -14.02
CA ILE A 170 15.00 13.49 -14.55
C ILE A 170 16.04 12.90 -15.51
N LYS A 171 16.52 11.70 -15.19
CA LYS A 171 17.45 10.92 -16.00
C LYS A 171 16.72 10.07 -17.03
N SER A 172 15.53 9.58 -16.70
CA SER A 172 14.69 8.81 -17.61
C SER A 172 13.21 9.00 -17.29
N SER A 173 12.37 8.91 -18.32
CA SER A 173 10.92 9.05 -18.22
C SER A 173 10.20 8.02 -19.09
N ALA A 174 9.09 7.48 -18.61
CA ALA A 174 8.19 6.65 -19.40
C ALA A 174 7.31 7.50 -20.33
N SER A 175 6.88 6.90 -21.44
CA SER A 175 5.85 7.50 -22.31
C SER A 175 4.53 7.65 -21.54
N PRO A 176 3.58 8.50 -21.96
CA PRO A 176 2.34 8.70 -21.20
C PRO A 176 1.49 7.43 -21.05
N ALA A 177 1.40 6.60 -22.09
CA ALA A 177 0.71 5.32 -22.02
C ALA A 177 1.44 4.37 -21.05
N TRP A 178 2.77 4.34 -21.11
CA TRP A 178 3.55 3.43 -20.26
C TRP A 178 3.62 3.88 -18.81
N GLY A 179 3.77 5.18 -18.58
CA GLY A 179 3.72 5.78 -17.26
C GLY A 179 2.36 5.59 -16.59
N ALA A 180 1.25 5.73 -17.32
CA ALA A 180 -0.07 5.44 -16.79
C ALA A 180 -0.21 3.96 -16.39
N ALA A 181 0.26 3.06 -17.23
CA ALA A 181 0.28 1.62 -16.99
C ALA A 181 1.10 1.20 -15.76
N LEU A 182 2.33 1.74 -15.62
CA LEU A 182 3.21 1.51 -14.46
C LEU A 182 2.62 2.00 -13.14
N ILE A 183 1.62 2.87 -13.19
CA ILE A 183 0.89 3.35 -12.01
C ILE A 183 -0.36 2.49 -11.79
N ALA A 184 -1.18 2.32 -12.83
CA ALA A 184 -2.48 1.68 -12.73
C ALA A 184 -2.42 0.20 -12.33
N VAL A 185 -1.53 -0.57 -12.96
CA VAL A 185 -1.45 -2.02 -12.75
C VAL A 185 -1.03 -2.39 -11.33
N PRO A 186 0.11 -1.90 -10.79
CA PRO A 186 0.48 -2.24 -9.42
C PRO A 186 -0.50 -1.66 -8.39
N ALA A 187 -1.09 -0.48 -8.65
CA ALA A 187 -2.10 0.09 -7.76
C ALA A 187 -3.36 -0.77 -7.67
N ALA A 188 -3.85 -1.28 -8.82
CA ALA A 188 -5.01 -2.17 -8.86
C ALA A 188 -4.72 -3.51 -8.16
N ALA A 189 -3.54 -4.09 -8.42
CA ALA A 189 -3.10 -5.33 -7.79
C ALA A 189 -3.03 -5.21 -6.25
N LEU A 190 -2.34 -4.20 -5.74
CA LEU A 190 -2.24 -3.96 -4.30
C LEU A 190 -3.61 -3.62 -3.69
N GLY A 191 -4.45 -2.89 -4.43
CA GLY A 191 -5.83 -2.61 -4.05
C GLY A 191 -6.67 -3.88 -3.89
N SER A 192 -6.56 -4.87 -4.78
CA SER A 192 -7.35 -6.11 -4.69
C SER A 192 -6.89 -7.03 -3.55
N VAL A 193 -5.60 -7.01 -3.20
CA VAL A 193 -5.08 -7.76 -2.05
C VAL A 193 -5.61 -7.22 -0.71
N SER A 194 -5.91 -5.91 -0.64
CA SER A 194 -6.39 -5.27 0.60
C SER A 194 -7.79 -5.71 1.07
N VAL A 195 -8.60 -6.29 0.18
CA VAL A 195 -9.98 -6.72 0.52
C VAL A 195 -10.06 -8.16 1.03
N VAL A 196 -8.95 -8.90 1.02
CA VAL A 196 -8.86 -10.27 1.52
C VAL A 196 -9.01 -10.28 3.05
N PRO A 197 -9.90 -11.12 3.63
CA PRO A 197 -10.07 -11.22 5.07
C PRO A 197 -8.74 -11.56 5.78
N ALA A 198 -8.52 -10.95 6.95
CA ALA A 198 -7.39 -11.27 7.82
C ALA A 198 -7.83 -12.20 8.96
N ALA A 199 -6.90 -12.99 9.49
CA ALA A 199 -7.15 -13.90 10.61
C ALA A 199 -7.45 -13.14 11.92
N ASP A 200 -6.78 -12.01 12.14
CA ASP A 200 -6.92 -11.17 13.33
C ASP A 200 -6.79 -9.68 12.99
N ARG A 201 -7.13 -8.82 13.96
CA ARG A 201 -7.12 -7.35 13.80
C ARG A 201 -5.72 -6.78 13.60
N MET A 202 -4.69 -7.32 14.24
CA MET A 202 -3.31 -6.83 14.08
C MET A 202 -2.78 -7.16 12.69
N THR A 203 -3.05 -8.37 12.19
CA THR A 203 -2.74 -8.76 10.81
C THR A 203 -3.45 -7.85 9.81
N LEU A 204 -4.74 -7.56 10.03
CA LEU A 204 -5.46 -6.61 9.18
C LEU A 204 -4.81 -5.22 9.19
N LEU A 205 -4.47 -4.71 10.39
CA LEU A 205 -3.93 -3.38 10.61
C LEU A 205 -2.57 -3.21 9.92
N THR A 206 -1.63 -4.10 10.19
CA THR A 206 -0.26 -4.07 9.66
C THR A 206 -0.24 -4.27 8.15
N ARG A 207 -0.99 -5.25 7.64
CA ARG A 207 -1.12 -5.49 6.19
C ARG A 207 -1.72 -4.27 5.49
N SER A 208 -2.83 -3.74 5.98
CA SER A 208 -3.50 -2.60 5.35
C SER A 208 -2.65 -1.32 5.39
N ALA A 209 -2.01 -1.03 6.52
CA ALA A 209 -1.09 0.11 6.64
C ALA A 209 0.06 0.03 5.63
N ARG A 210 0.61 -1.17 5.44
CA ARG A 210 1.70 -1.40 4.49
C ARG A 210 1.26 -1.30 3.03
N ILE A 211 0.15 -1.93 2.66
CA ILE A 211 -0.41 -1.81 1.29
C ILE A 211 -0.78 -0.34 1.01
N ALA A 212 -1.34 0.38 1.99
CA ALA A 212 -1.62 1.81 1.86
C ALA A 212 -0.34 2.62 1.59
N SER A 213 0.76 2.33 2.30
CA SER A 213 2.07 2.97 2.08
C SER A 213 2.63 2.69 0.69
N LEU A 214 2.55 1.44 0.21
CA LEU A 214 2.96 1.08 -1.15
C LEU A 214 2.12 1.81 -2.21
N ASN A 215 0.79 1.82 -2.07
CA ASN A 215 -0.10 2.56 -2.97
C ASN A 215 0.09 4.08 -2.91
N ALA A 216 0.42 4.62 -1.74
CA ALA A 216 0.80 6.03 -1.60
C ALA A 216 2.11 6.35 -2.33
N GLY A 217 3.08 5.42 -2.35
CA GLY A 217 4.33 5.55 -3.11
C GLY A 217 4.10 5.53 -4.63
N ILE A 218 3.18 4.68 -5.10
CA ILE A 218 2.74 4.66 -6.49
C ILE A 218 2.06 6.00 -6.84
N LEU A 219 1.11 6.46 -6.03
CA LEU A 219 0.46 7.75 -6.22
C LEU A 219 1.46 8.91 -6.21
N ALA A 220 2.41 8.92 -5.28
CA ALA A 220 3.48 9.90 -5.21
C ALA A 220 4.30 9.95 -6.51
N SER A 221 4.62 8.78 -7.08
CA SER A 221 5.33 8.68 -8.37
C SER A 221 4.52 9.27 -9.52
N ALA A 222 3.21 9.02 -9.55
CA ALA A 222 2.29 9.66 -10.49
C ALA A 222 2.27 11.19 -10.32
N LEU A 223 2.12 11.68 -9.09
CA LEU A 223 2.09 13.10 -8.75
C LEU A 223 3.38 13.83 -9.15
N LEU A 224 4.54 13.19 -9.01
CA LEU A 224 5.81 13.75 -9.45
C LEU A 224 5.80 14.10 -10.95
N GLY A 225 5.15 13.27 -11.78
CA GLY A 225 4.96 13.56 -13.21
C GLY A 225 4.23 14.87 -13.48
N PHE A 226 3.27 15.25 -12.64
CA PHE A 226 2.53 16.52 -12.75
C PHE A 226 3.34 17.74 -12.28
N THR A 227 4.33 17.52 -11.41
CA THR A 227 5.18 18.61 -10.88
C THR A 227 6.39 18.91 -11.76
N GLN A 228 6.62 18.10 -12.79
CA GLN A 228 7.74 18.25 -13.70
C GLN A 228 7.64 19.55 -14.51
N ARG A 229 8.74 20.30 -14.58
CA ARG A 229 8.96 21.42 -15.51
C ARG A 229 10.34 21.30 -16.13
N ASP A 230 10.42 21.40 -17.46
CA ASP A 230 11.70 21.41 -18.21
C ASP A 230 12.65 20.24 -17.86
N GLY A 231 12.10 19.04 -17.69
CA GLY A 231 12.87 17.84 -17.35
C GLY A 231 13.38 17.81 -15.90
N ARG A 232 12.83 18.64 -15.03
CA ARG A 232 13.18 18.70 -13.60
C ARG A 232 11.94 18.60 -12.72
N VAL A 233 12.12 18.02 -11.55
CA VAL A 233 11.18 18.06 -10.44
C VAL A 233 11.83 18.85 -9.31
N ARG A 234 11.03 19.60 -8.53
CA ARG A 234 11.56 20.32 -7.36
C ARG A 234 12.06 19.28 -6.34
N PRO A 235 13.32 19.34 -5.87
CA PRO A 235 13.84 18.39 -4.88
C PRO A 235 12.97 18.31 -3.63
N SER A 236 12.40 19.45 -3.19
CA SER A 236 11.46 19.49 -2.06
C SER A 236 10.18 18.70 -2.33
N ALA A 237 9.62 18.75 -3.54
CA ALA A 237 8.44 17.96 -3.90
C ALA A 237 8.76 16.46 -3.94
N PHE A 238 9.93 16.09 -4.49
CA PHE A 238 10.42 14.72 -4.49
C PHE A 238 10.60 14.16 -3.08
N LEU A 239 11.27 14.91 -2.20
CA LEU A 239 11.48 14.52 -0.81
C LEU A 239 10.17 14.47 -0.03
N ALA A 240 9.30 15.48 -0.19
CA ALA A 240 8.02 15.53 0.51
C ALA A 240 7.10 14.38 0.12
N LEU A 241 6.99 14.06 -1.17
CA LEU A 241 6.14 12.96 -1.65
C LEU A 241 6.68 11.58 -1.24
N THR A 242 8.00 11.38 -1.33
CA THR A 242 8.65 10.15 -0.86
C THR A 242 8.51 9.97 0.65
N ALA A 243 8.72 11.04 1.43
CA ALA A 243 8.56 11.01 2.87
C ALA A 243 7.09 10.75 3.26
N ALA A 244 6.15 11.44 2.60
CA ALA A 244 4.72 11.25 2.83
C ALA A 244 4.29 9.80 2.59
N SER A 245 4.74 9.17 1.49
CA SER A 245 4.37 7.78 1.20
C SER A 245 4.89 6.82 2.26
N VAL A 246 6.15 6.97 2.70
CA VAL A 246 6.73 6.11 3.74
C VAL A 246 5.99 6.30 5.08
N CYS A 247 5.68 7.54 5.45
CA CYS A 247 4.99 7.85 6.71
C CYS A 247 3.55 7.33 6.79
N VAL A 248 2.90 6.94 5.68
CA VAL A 248 1.53 6.40 5.71
C VAL A 248 1.42 5.19 6.62
N GLU A 249 2.38 4.27 6.55
CA GLU A 249 2.38 3.04 7.35
C GLU A 249 2.37 3.36 8.85
N GLY A 250 3.36 4.14 9.31
CA GLY A 250 3.46 4.56 10.71
C GLY A 250 2.29 5.42 11.16
N ALA A 251 1.76 6.30 10.31
CA ALA A 251 0.63 7.15 10.64
C ALA A 251 -0.66 6.35 10.85
N VAL A 252 -0.95 5.36 9.98
CA VAL A 252 -2.13 4.50 10.10
C VAL A 252 -2.07 3.69 11.39
N LEU A 253 -0.92 3.05 11.66
CA LEU A 253 -0.69 2.28 12.87
C LEU A 253 -0.89 3.14 14.13
N LEU A 254 -0.23 4.31 14.16
CA LEU A 254 -0.30 5.23 15.29
C LEU A 254 -1.71 5.76 15.55
N LEU A 255 -2.43 6.17 14.51
CA LEU A 255 -3.77 6.73 14.65
C LEU A 255 -4.78 5.68 15.09
N ALA A 256 -4.65 4.44 14.60
CA ALA A 256 -5.51 3.34 15.02
C ALA A 256 -5.27 2.98 16.49
N THR A 257 -4.01 2.84 16.93
CA THR A 257 -3.68 2.61 18.35
C THR A 257 -4.19 3.73 19.24
N LYS A 258 -4.00 5.00 18.84
CA LYS A 258 -4.54 6.15 19.60
C LYS A 258 -6.06 6.15 19.69
N ALA A 259 -6.76 5.65 18.68
CA ALA A 259 -8.22 5.50 18.75
C ALA A 259 -8.63 4.44 19.78
N GLY A 260 -7.92 3.31 19.84
CA GLY A 260 -8.10 2.28 20.87
C GLY A 260 -7.83 2.80 22.28
N LEU A 261 -6.69 3.46 22.51
CA LEU A 261 -6.32 4.05 23.81
C LEU A 261 -7.37 5.03 24.33
N ARG A 262 -7.86 5.91 23.45
CA ARG A 262 -8.94 6.86 23.79
C ARG A 262 -10.21 6.13 24.22
N ARG A 263 -10.47 4.94 23.66
CA ARG A 263 -11.68 4.20 23.94
C ARG A 263 -11.59 3.42 25.25
N VAL A 264 -10.44 2.84 25.56
CA VAL A 264 -10.14 2.25 26.88
C VAL A 264 -10.28 3.31 27.98
N ALA A 265 -9.62 4.46 27.82
CA ALA A 265 -9.68 5.54 28.81
C ALA A 265 -11.10 6.06 29.06
N ALA A 266 -11.95 6.10 28.03
CA ALA A 266 -13.35 6.50 28.17
C ALA A 266 -14.19 5.46 28.93
N SER A 267 -13.91 4.17 28.76
CA SER A 267 -14.57 3.09 29.49
C SER A 267 -14.19 3.07 30.97
N ASP A 268 -12.91 3.27 31.28
CA ASP A 268 -12.42 3.31 32.67
C ASP A 268 -12.98 4.51 33.45
N GLY A 269 -13.12 5.66 32.78
CA GLY A 269 -13.77 6.84 33.34
C GLY A 269 -15.24 6.61 33.64
N ALA A 270 -15.99 5.99 32.72
CA ALA A 270 -17.41 5.69 32.91
C ALA A 270 -17.66 4.71 34.08
N ALA A 271 -16.82 3.67 34.20
CA ALA A 271 -16.89 2.70 35.31
C ALA A 271 -16.59 3.35 36.67
N SER A 272 -15.70 4.35 36.69
CA SER A 272 -15.36 5.09 37.91
C SER A 272 -16.50 6.00 38.38
N ASP A 273 -17.22 6.64 37.46
CA ASP A 273 -18.37 7.51 37.76
C ASP A 273 -19.61 6.70 38.24
N GLU A 274 -19.89 5.53 37.65
CA GLU A 274 -20.96 4.63 38.15
C GLU A 274 -20.65 4.06 39.55
N GLY A 275 -19.38 3.74 39.82
CA GLY A 275 -18.93 3.30 41.14
C GLY A 275 -18.99 4.40 42.21
N ALA A 276 -18.77 5.66 41.83
CA ALA A 276 -18.92 6.82 42.71
C ALA A 276 -20.40 7.14 43.00
N SER A 277 -21.26 7.14 41.97
CA SER A 277 -22.71 7.34 42.13
C SER A 277 -23.39 6.27 42.98
N SER A 278 -22.91 5.02 42.90
CA SER A 278 -23.43 3.91 43.72
C SER A 278 -23.02 4.01 45.20
N ARG A 279 -21.94 4.74 45.51
CA ARG A 279 -21.50 4.99 46.90
C ARG A 279 -22.17 6.19 47.55
N GLU A 280 -22.60 7.19 46.77
CA GLU A 280 -23.35 8.34 47.28
C GLU A 280 -24.84 8.08 47.49
N GLY A 281 -25.43 7.10 46.79
CA GLY A 281 -26.82 6.66 47.03
C GLY A 281 -27.03 5.78 48.28
N GLY A 282 -25.96 5.48 49.02
CA GLY A 282 -25.96 4.54 50.15
C GLY A 282 -25.52 5.17 51.47
N ARG A 283 -26.26 6.15 51.99
CA ARG A 283 -26.22 6.53 53.42
C ARG A 283 -27.61 7.00 53.88
N PRO A 284 -27.94 6.71 55.16
CA PRO A 284 -28.78 5.62 55.63
C PRO A 284 -30.29 5.85 55.48
#